data_AF-A0A5N0TF86-F1
#
_entry.id   AF-A0A5N0TF86-F1
#
_cell.length_a   1.000
_cell.length_b   1.000
_cell.length_c   1.000
_cell.angle_alpha   90.00
_cell.angle_beta   90.00
_cell.angle_gamma   90.00
#
_symmetry.space_group_name_H-M   'P 1'
#
loop_
_entity.id
_entity.type
_entity.pdbx_description
1 polymer ?
#
loop_
_entity_poly.entity_id
_entity_poly.type
_entity_poly.pdbx_seq_one_letter_code
_entity_poly.pdbx_strand_id
1 'polypeptide(L)'
;MNNHEQDHGTDIPRDPLGLSGLPMLQPGHDDWAQIRAALADDTPATVGQRRRPAMVWAIAASVVVAVGLLVTRMPNAPTPVVDEAAIAASPDAPQTQDLVAMSQLLELRLRQLRANSGALPAQSVLWVTELEDMIARVDGELTMAPESVELWGQRVNLLLDLESIYVHQFEREYGRMASL
;
A
#
# COMPACT_ATOMS: atom_id res chain seq x y z
N MET A 1 33.19 -50.53 -46.65
CA MET A 1 33.69 -49.88 -45.42
C MET A 1 33.87 -48.40 -45.70
N ASN A 2 33.13 -47.54 -44.99
CA ASN A 2 33.57 -46.23 -44.50
C ASN A 2 32.40 -45.63 -43.72
N ASN A 3 32.49 -45.74 -42.40
CA ASN A 3 31.60 -45.13 -41.41
C ASN A 3 31.93 -43.65 -41.32
N HIS A 4 30.93 -42.77 -41.36
CA HIS A 4 31.03 -41.40 -40.85
C HIS A 4 29.83 -41.19 -39.91
N GLU A 5 30.04 -41.53 -38.64
CA GLU A 5 29.28 -41.00 -37.52
C GLU A 5 29.54 -39.49 -37.46
N GLN A 6 28.51 -38.70 -37.72
CA GLN A 6 28.50 -37.28 -37.37
C GLN A 6 27.93 -37.16 -35.96
N ASP A 7 28.83 -37.25 -34.99
CA ASP A 7 28.65 -36.76 -33.64
C ASP A 7 28.99 -35.25 -33.65
N HIS A 8 27.96 -34.41 -33.63
CA HIS A 8 28.11 -33.00 -33.34
C HIS A 8 27.28 -32.67 -32.12
N GLY A 9 27.99 -32.73 -30.99
CA GLY A 9 27.55 -32.37 -29.67
C GLY A 9 26.87 -31.01 -29.61
N THR A 10 25.84 -30.98 -28.78
CA THR A 10 25.08 -29.82 -28.35
C THR A 10 25.97 -28.88 -27.54
N ASP A 11 26.56 -27.87 -28.17
CA ASP A 11 27.16 -26.73 -27.48
C ASP A 11 26.04 -25.81 -26.95
N ILE A 12 25.46 -26.21 -25.82
CA ILE A 12 24.61 -25.32 -25.01
C ILE A 12 25.56 -24.38 -24.25
N PRO A 13 25.48 -23.05 -24.45
CA PRO A 13 26.28 -22.09 -23.68
C PRO A 13 26.03 -22.30 -22.18
N ARG A 14 27.08 -22.64 -21.43
CA ARG A 14 27.03 -22.90 -19.97
C ARG A 14 26.73 -21.67 -19.10
N ASP A 15 26.40 -20.53 -19.70
CA ASP A 15 26.07 -19.31 -18.99
C ASP A 15 25.11 -18.44 -19.84
N PRO A 16 23.82 -18.80 -19.91
CA PRO A 16 22.83 -18.05 -20.70
C PRO A 16 22.59 -16.63 -20.18
N LEU A 17 23.06 -16.31 -18.98
CA LEU A 17 22.81 -15.03 -18.31
C LEU A 17 24.06 -14.17 -18.12
N GLY A 18 25.25 -14.69 -18.48
CA GLY A 18 26.52 -13.97 -18.37
C GLY A 18 26.87 -13.56 -16.93
N LEU A 19 26.35 -14.26 -15.93
CA LEU A 19 26.45 -13.85 -14.53
C LEU A 19 27.76 -14.30 -13.87
N SER A 20 28.50 -15.20 -14.53
CA SER A 20 29.76 -15.75 -14.00
C SER A 20 30.90 -14.72 -13.87
N GLY A 21 30.77 -13.55 -14.52
CA GLY A 21 31.75 -12.47 -14.49
C GLY A 21 31.38 -11.28 -13.59
N LEU A 22 30.24 -11.31 -12.90
CA LEU A 22 29.83 -10.18 -12.07
C LEU A 22 30.69 -10.12 -10.80
N PRO A 23 31.28 -8.95 -10.47
CA PRO A 23 31.98 -8.80 -9.21
C PRO A 23 31.01 -9.08 -8.08
N MET A 24 31.41 -9.98 -7.17
CA MET A 24 30.66 -10.26 -5.97
C MET A 24 30.62 -8.98 -5.13
N LEU A 25 29.54 -8.21 -5.27
CA LEU A 25 29.25 -7.08 -4.40
C LEU A 25 28.94 -7.67 -3.03
N GLN A 26 29.95 -7.73 -2.17
CA GLN A 26 29.75 -7.98 -0.76
C GLN A 26 28.96 -6.77 -0.25
N PRO A 27 27.69 -6.94 0.18
CA PRO A 27 26.95 -5.82 0.73
C PRO A 27 27.79 -5.26 1.89
N GLY A 28 27.91 -3.92 1.92
CA GLY A 28 28.52 -3.22 3.04
C GLY A 28 27.83 -3.60 4.36
N HIS A 29 28.50 -3.30 5.48
CA HIS A 29 28.09 -3.64 6.84
C HIS A 29 26.56 -3.57 7.05
N ASP A 30 26.03 -4.55 7.79
CA ASP A 30 24.61 -4.61 8.14
C ASP A 30 24.26 -3.46 9.11
N ASP A 31 23.86 -2.32 8.55
CA ASP A 31 23.42 -1.14 9.31
C ASP A 31 22.05 -1.36 9.97
N TRP A 32 21.43 -2.55 9.86
CA TRP A 32 20.14 -2.82 10.49
C TRP A 32 20.15 -2.66 12.00
N ALA A 33 21.28 -2.93 12.64
CA ALA A 33 21.41 -2.71 14.08
C ALA A 33 21.30 -1.22 14.44
N GLN A 34 21.85 -0.35 13.59
CA GLN A 34 21.87 1.10 13.80
C GLN A 34 20.49 1.72 13.58
N ILE A 35 19.78 1.26 12.54
CA ILE A 35 18.41 1.71 12.27
C ILE A 35 17.44 1.22 13.36
N ARG A 36 17.62 -0.01 13.88
CA ARG A 36 16.84 -0.50 15.04
C ARG A 36 17.09 0.32 16.30
N ALA A 37 18.34 0.75 16.53
CA ALA A 37 18.66 1.62 17.66
C ALA A 37 18.00 3.00 17.50
N ALA A 38 18.05 3.59 16.30
CA ALA A 38 17.40 4.86 16.01
C ALA A 38 15.87 4.81 16.20
N LEU A 39 15.23 3.68 15.83
CA LEU A 39 13.79 3.49 16.04
C LEU A 39 13.40 3.28 17.51
N ALA A 40 14.30 2.71 18.31
CA ALA A 40 14.07 2.51 19.74
C ALA A 40 14.19 3.82 20.54
N ASP A 41 15.09 4.72 20.11
CA ASP A 41 15.24 6.05 20.71
C ASP A 41 14.06 6.98 20.40
N ASP A 42 13.35 6.74 19.28
CA ASP A 42 12.19 7.55 18.85
C ASP A 42 10.85 7.04 19.41
N THR A 43 10.87 6.06 20.34
CA THR A 43 9.66 5.65 21.06
C THR A 43 9.37 6.65 22.19
N PRO A 44 8.33 7.50 22.12
CA PRO A 44 8.01 8.39 23.23
C PRO A 44 7.45 7.58 24.39
N ALA A 45 8.30 7.34 25.40
CA ALA A 45 7.84 6.95 26.72
C ALA A 45 6.85 8.01 27.23
N THR A 46 5.65 7.56 27.56
CA THR A 46 4.57 8.40 28.04
C THR A 46 4.88 8.99 29.42
N VAL A 47 4.40 10.24 29.61
CA VAL A 47 4.23 11.00 30.87
C VAL A 47 5.47 11.72 31.42
N GLY A 48 5.50 13.05 31.26
CA GLY A 48 6.48 13.90 31.94
C GLY A 48 6.51 15.39 31.56
N GLN A 49 5.35 16.06 31.64
CA GLN A 49 5.21 17.48 32.02
C GLN A 49 6.42 18.42 31.83
N ARG A 50 6.42 19.27 30.79
CA ARG A 50 6.94 20.64 30.89
C ARG A 50 6.49 21.55 29.75
N ARG A 51 5.94 22.70 30.18
CA ARG A 51 5.46 23.85 29.42
C ARG A 51 6.57 24.48 28.58
N ARG A 52 6.26 24.94 27.35
CA ARG A 52 6.34 26.35 26.88
C ARG A 52 6.17 26.48 25.35
N PRO A 53 5.84 27.69 24.83
CA PRO A 53 4.79 27.87 23.83
C PRO A 53 5.28 28.31 22.43
N ALA A 54 4.36 28.11 21.48
CA ALA A 54 4.05 28.98 20.35
C ALA A 54 5.20 29.42 19.43
N MET A 55 5.31 28.76 18.27
CA MET A 55 5.80 29.40 17.05
C MET A 55 4.74 29.25 15.97
N VAL A 56 4.16 30.39 15.59
CA VAL A 56 3.07 30.56 14.62
C VAL A 56 3.63 30.34 13.22
N TRP A 57 3.18 29.30 12.51
CA TRP A 57 3.42 29.17 11.08
C TRP A 57 2.39 30.00 10.33
N ALA A 58 2.88 31.01 9.59
CA ALA A 58 2.06 31.85 8.74
C ALA A 58 1.57 31.05 7.53
N ILE A 59 0.25 31.08 7.36
CA ILE A 59 -0.52 30.44 6.29
C ILE A 59 -0.33 31.24 5.00
N ALA A 60 0.04 30.56 3.92
CA ALA A 60 -0.24 31.02 2.56
C ALA A 60 -1.23 30.03 1.93
N ALA A 61 -2.52 30.30 2.13
CA ALA A 61 -3.61 29.60 1.46
C ALA A 61 -3.63 30.02 -0.02
N SER A 62 -3.57 29.04 -0.91
CA SER A 62 -3.96 29.23 -2.32
C SER A 62 -5.09 28.24 -2.62
N VAL A 63 -6.29 28.80 -2.81
CA VAL A 63 -7.55 28.15 -3.18
C VAL A 63 -7.66 28.10 -4.71
N VAL A 64 -8.20 27.01 -5.29
CA VAL A 64 -9.18 26.90 -6.42
C VAL A 64 -9.41 25.38 -6.67
N VAL A 65 -10.49 24.74 -6.19
CA VAL A 65 -11.86 24.58 -6.75
C VAL A 65 -11.98 23.72 -8.02
N ALA A 66 -12.79 22.64 -7.89
CA ALA A 66 -13.73 22.02 -8.86
C ALA A 66 -13.40 20.58 -9.27
N VAL A 67 -14.16 19.59 -8.75
CA VAL A 67 -15.12 18.76 -9.51
C VAL A 67 -16.03 18.08 -8.48
N GLY A 68 -17.19 18.68 -8.20
CA GLY A 68 -18.24 18.06 -7.40
C GLY A 68 -19.57 18.32 -8.07
N LEU A 69 -20.01 17.42 -8.94
CA LEU A 69 -21.33 17.47 -9.56
C LEU A 69 -21.66 16.10 -10.18
N LEU A 70 -22.17 15.15 -9.38
CA LEU A 70 -23.24 14.25 -9.86
C LEU A 70 -23.97 13.37 -8.81
N VAL A 71 -24.22 13.79 -7.57
CA VAL A 71 -25.13 13.00 -6.70
C VAL A 71 -26.01 13.91 -5.84
N THR A 72 -27.04 14.52 -6.42
CA THR A 72 -28.16 15.05 -5.64
C THR A 72 -29.46 14.99 -6.45
N ARG A 73 -30.21 13.89 -6.25
CA ARG A 73 -31.68 13.90 -6.41
C ARG A 73 -32.30 12.97 -5.38
N MET A 74 -32.76 13.54 -4.26
CA MET A 74 -34.08 13.24 -3.69
C MET A 74 -34.50 14.35 -2.70
N PRO A 75 -35.82 14.63 -2.56
CA PRO A 75 -36.32 15.89 -2.02
C PRO A 75 -36.81 15.81 -0.56
N ASN A 76 -36.59 16.91 0.18
CA ASN A 76 -37.36 17.49 1.28
C ASN A 76 -38.16 16.60 2.25
N ALA A 77 -37.75 16.65 3.53
CA ALA A 77 -38.65 16.65 4.70
C ALA A 77 -37.94 17.34 5.90
N PRO A 78 -38.68 17.85 6.90
CA PRO A 78 -38.47 19.19 7.46
C PRO A 78 -37.50 19.26 8.66
N THR A 79 -36.93 20.45 8.84
CA THR A 79 -36.10 20.91 9.95
C THR A 79 -36.71 20.66 11.34
N PRO A 80 -35.95 20.04 12.28
CA PRO A 80 -36.10 20.31 13.69
C PRO A 80 -35.00 21.28 14.17
N VAL A 81 -35.40 22.13 15.10
CA VAL A 81 -34.59 23.13 15.82
C VAL A 81 -33.38 22.44 16.45
N VAL A 82 -32.15 22.89 16.18
CA VAL A 82 -30.93 22.36 16.81
C VAL A 82 -30.28 23.44 17.65
N ASP A 83 -30.19 23.15 18.95
CA ASP A 83 -29.42 23.85 19.97
C ASP A 83 -27.98 24.16 19.50
N GLU A 84 -27.55 25.38 19.74
CA GLU A 84 -26.25 25.97 19.37
C GLU A 84 -25.06 25.41 20.19
N ALA A 85 -25.22 24.26 20.86
CA ALA A 85 -24.23 23.66 21.75
C ALA A 85 -23.63 22.33 21.26
N ALA A 86 -23.98 21.86 20.06
CA ALA A 86 -23.55 20.57 19.50
C ALA A 86 -22.52 20.66 18.35
N ILE A 87 -21.80 21.77 18.19
CA ILE A 87 -20.86 22.00 17.07
C ILE A 87 -19.45 21.41 17.33
N ALA A 88 -19.34 20.25 17.99
CA ALA A 88 -18.03 19.63 18.28
C ALA A 88 -17.95 18.12 18.01
N ALA A 89 -18.97 17.52 17.39
CA ALA A 89 -18.90 16.15 16.89
C ALA A 89 -19.19 16.19 15.40
N SER A 90 -18.14 16.11 14.57
CA SER A 90 -18.31 15.85 13.14
C SER A 90 -19.09 14.54 12.98
N PRO A 91 -20.23 14.52 12.27
CA PRO A 91 -21.08 13.35 12.13
C PRO A 91 -20.37 12.16 11.45
N ASP A 92 -19.22 12.40 10.82
CA ASP A 92 -18.49 11.43 10.00
C ASP A 92 -17.36 10.67 10.75
N ALA A 93 -17.00 11.11 11.96
CA ALA A 93 -15.93 10.51 12.76
C ALA A 93 -16.06 8.97 12.98
N PRO A 94 -17.24 8.39 13.28
CA PRO A 94 -17.36 6.94 13.43
C PRO A 94 -17.15 6.19 12.11
N GLN A 95 -17.61 6.75 10.98
CA GLN A 95 -17.44 6.14 9.67
C GLN A 95 -15.98 6.13 9.22
N THR A 96 -15.23 7.21 9.48
CA THR A 96 -13.80 7.27 9.19
C THR A 96 -13.04 6.20 9.97
N GLN A 97 -13.35 6.00 11.26
CA GLN A 97 -12.67 4.99 12.09
C GLN A 97 -12.89 3.56 11.59
N ASP A 98 -14.11 3.25 11.10
CA ASP A 98 -14.40 1.94 10.52
C ASP A 98 -13.57 1.69 9.24
N LEU A 99 -13.43 2.70 8.38
CA LEU A 99 -12.61 2.60 7.17
C LEU A 99 -11.11 2.47 7.48
N VAL A 100 -10.62 3.21 8.48
CA VAL A 100 -9.25 3.06 8.99
C VAL A 100 -9.00 1.62 9.43
N ALA A 101 -9.88 1.08 10.28
CA ALA A 101 -9.78 -0.28 10.78
C ALA A 101 -9.83 -1.32 9.65
N MET A 102 -10.73 -1.13 8.68
CA MET A 102 -10.82 -1.98 7.49
C MET A 102 -9.51 -1.96 6.69
N SER A 103 -8.94 -0.78 6.47
CA SER A 103 -7.71 -0.64 5.69
C SER A 103 -6.51 -1.34 6.37
N GLN A 104 -6.41 -1.26 7.70
CA GLN A 104 -5.38 -1.97 8.48
C GLN A 104 -5.56 -3.49 8.42
N LEU A 105 -6.81 -3.96 8.46
CA LEU A 105 -7.14 -5.38 8.32
C LEU A 105 -6.75 -5.89 6.93
N LEU A 106 -7.05 -5.13 5.87
CA LEU A 106 -6.69 -5.48 4.50
C LEU A 106 -5.18 -5.50 4.30
N GLU A 107 -4.43 -4.55 4.86
CA GLU A 107 -2.97 -4.59 4.83
C GLU A 107 -2.39 -5.84 5.50
N LEU A 108 -2.94 -6.23 6.66
CA LEU A 108 -2.50 -7.44 7.34
C LEU A 108 -2.77 -8.68 6.47
N ARG A 109 -3.95 -8.75 5.86
CA ARG A 109 -4.33 -9.85 4.97
C ARG A 109 -3.47 -9.88 3.71
N LEU A 110 -3.19 -8.72 3.10
CA LEU A 110 -2.28 -8.59 1.97
C LEU A 110 -0.86 -9.05 2.31
N ARG A 111 -0.34 -8.72 3.50
CA ARG A 111 0.96 -9.23 3.96
C ARG A 111 0.98 -10.76 4.02
N GLN A 112 -0.09 -11.37 4.52
CA GLN A 112 -0.23 -12.83 4.56
C GLN A 112 -0.31 -13.44 3.15
N LEU A 113 -1.12 -12.85 2.26
CA LEU A 113 -1.24 -13.30 0.88
C LEU A 113 0.09 -13.21 0.14
N ARG A 114 0.83 -12.11 0.27
CA ARG A 114 2.17 -11.94 -0.33
C ARG A 114 3.16 -12.98 0.18
N ALA A 115 3.15 -13.29 1.48
CA ALA A 115 4.03 -14.29 2.05
C ALA A 115 3.72 -15.72 1.58
N ASN A 116 2.46 -16.00 1.24
CA ASN A 116 1.99 -17.31 0.83
C ASN A 116 1.86 -17.48 -0.70
N SER A 117 2.00 -16.40 -1.47
CA SER A 117 1.91 -16.43 -2.93
C SER A 117 3.29 -16.70 -3.53
N GLY A 118 3.34 -17.50 -4.58
CA GLY A 118 4.53 -17.64 -5.42
C GLY A 118 4.80 -16.39 -6.26
N ALA A 119 5.70 -16.53 -7.23
CA ALA A 119 6.03 -15.45 -8.15
C ALA A 119 4.78 -15.00 -8.94
N LEU A 120 4.51 -13.69 -8.93
CA LEU A 120 3.45 -13.10 -9.73
C LEU A 120 3.78 -13.19 -11.24
N PRO A 121 2.80 -13.45 -12.11
CA PRO A 121 3.00 -13.32 -13.56
C PRO A 121 3.44 -11.90 -13.93
N ALA A 122 4.31 -11.76 -14.94
CA ALA A 122 4.86 -10.47 -15.36
C ALA A 122 3.79 -9.41 -15.63
N GLN A 123 2.67 -9.82 -16.24
CA GLN A 123 1.55 -8.92 -16.49
C GLN A 123 0.89 -8.43 -15.18
N SER A 124 0.78 -9.29 -14.17
CA SER A 124 0.23 -8.93 -12.85
C SER A 124 1.11 -7.96 -12.07
N VAL A 125 2.43 -8.03 -12.28
CA VAL A 125 3.37 -7.11 -11.62
C VAL A 125 3.08 -5.65 -12.02
N LEU A 126 2.81 -5.38 -13.30
CA LEU A 126 2.51 -4.02 -13.76
C LEU A 126 1.29 -3.42 -13.03
N TRP A 127 0.20 -4.19 -12.92
CA TRP A 127 -1.00 -3.73 -12.21
C TRP A 127 -0.78 -3.57 -10.71
N VAL A 128 -0.02 -4.49 -10.09
CA VAL A 128 0.34 -4.36 -8.67
C VAL A 128 1.14 -3.07 -8.43
N THR A 129 2.12 -2.76 -9.29
CA THR A 129 2.92 -1.54 -9.14
C THR A 129 2.10 -0.28 -9.34
N GLU A 130 1.13 -0.29 -10.26
CA GLU A 130 0.22 0.86 -10.48
C GLU A 130 -0.69 1.08 -9.26
N LEU A 131 -1.29 0.01 -8.73
CA LEU A 131 -2.12 0.09 -7.52
C LEU A 131 -1.32 0.55 -6.31
N GLU A 132 -0.08 0.09 -6.15
CA GLU A 132 0.79 0.51 -5.05
C GLU A 132 1.19 1.99 -5.16
N ASP A 133 1.43 2.52 -6.37
CA ASP A 133 1.64 3.97 -6.58
C ASP A 133 0.39 4.77 -6.21
N MET A 134 -0.79 4.30 -6.62
CA MET A 134 -2.06 4.96 -6.28
C MET A 134 -2.30 4.96 -4.76
N ILE A 135 -2.01 3.86 -4.06
CA ILE A 135 -2.10 3.78 -2.60
C ILE A 135 -1.12 4.77 -1.96
N ALA A 136 0.14 4.80 -2.40
CA ALA A 136 1.14 5.72 -1.87
C ALA A 136 0.73 7.19 -2.04
N ARG A 137 0.08 7.52 -3.17
CA ARG A 137 -0.47 8.85 -3.41
C ARG A 137 -1.60 9.18 -2.43
N VAL A 138 -2.57 8.29 -2.28
CA VAL A 138 -3.69 8.48 -1.33
C VAL A 138 -3.18 8.58 0.11
N ASP A 139 -2.17 7.80 0.49
CA ASP A 139 -1.53 7.87 1.81
C ASP A 139 -0.84 9.22 2.03
N GLY A 140 -0.23 9.79 0.98
CA GLY A 140 0.30 11.16 1.00
C GLY A 140 -0.78 12.21 1.23
N GLU A 141 -1.95 12.08 0.58
CA GLU A 141 -3.09 12.98 0.77
C GLU A 141 -3.73 12.82 2.16
N LEU A 142 -3.85 11.58 2.66
CA LEU A 142 -4.33 11.25 4.01
C LEU A 142 -3.44 11.80 5.11
N THR A 143 -2.14 11.97 4.85
CA THR A 143 -1.24 12.64 5.80
C THR A 143 -1.64 14.11 6.03
N MET A 144 -2.23 14.75 5.01
CA MET A 144 -2.69 16.14 5.07
C MET A 144 -4.15 16.26 5.54
N ALA A 145 -4.98 15.26 5.26
CA ALA A 145 -6.41 15.24 5.59
C ALA A 145 -6.81 13.87 6.22
N PRO A 146 -6.34 13.57 7.44
CA PRO A 146 -6.55 12.25 8.07
C PRO A 146 -8.01 11.95 8.42
N GLU A 147 -8.86 12.97 8.50
CA GLU A 147 -10.29 12.85 8.77
C GLU A 147 -11.14 12.56 7.52
N SER A 148 -10.54 12.61 6.32
CA SER A 148 -11.27 12.49 5.06
C SER A 148 -11.82 11.07 4.83
N VAL A 149 -13.14 10.92 5.00
CA VAL A 149 -13.87 9.68 4.70
C VAL A 149 -13.64 9.22 3.26
N GLU A 150 -13.61 10.17 2.31
CA GLU A 150 -13.46 9.87 0.89
C GLU A 150 -12.09 9.23 0.59
N LEU A 151 -11.01 9.80 1.13
CA LEU A 151 -9.66 9.27 0.93
C LEU A 151 -9.49 7.90 1.61
N TRP A 152 -10.05 7.71 2.81
CA TRP A 152 -10.05 6.41 3.46
C TRP A 152 -10.85 5.37 2.66
N GLY A 153 -11.99 5.76 2.09
CA GLY A 153 -12.79 4.91 1.21
C GLY A 153 -12.02 4.52 -0.05
N GLN A 154 -11.34 5.48 -0.68
CA GLN A 154 -10.49 5.24 -1.85
C GLN A 154 -9.36 4.27 -1.52
N ARG A 155 -8.68 4.47 -0.38
CA ARG A 155 -7.61 3.58 0.10
C ARG A 155 -8.10 2.15 0.27
N VAL A 156 -9.25 1.96 0.92
CA VAL A 156 -9.86 0.63 1.11
C VAL A 156 -10.14 -0.04 -0.24
N ASN A 157 -10.72 0.69 -1.20
CA ASN A 157 -11.00 0.14 -2.53
C ASN A 157 -9.72 -0.29 -3.25
N LEU A 158 -8.66 0.52 -3.22
CA LEU A 158 -7.37 0.16 -3.82
C LEU A 158 -6.74 -1.08 -3.16
N LEU A 159 -6.87 -1.22 -1.85
CA LEU A 159 -6.39 -2.41 -1.13
C LEU A 159 -7.21 -3.66 -1.47
N LEU A 160 -8.52 -3.53 -1.68
CA LEU A 160 -9.39 -4.62 -2.16
C LEU A 160 -9.03 -5.03 -3.59
N ASP A 161 -8.78 -4.07 -4.47
CA ASP A 161 -8.32 -4.32 -5.84
C ASP A 161 -6.98 -5.09 -5.82
N LEU A 162 -6.05 -4.66 -4.97
CA LEU A 162 -4.77 -5.33 -4.80
C LEU A 162 -4.93 -6.75 -4.26
N GLU A 163 -5.81 -6.95 -3.27
CA GLU A 163 -6.12 -8.26 -2.71
C GLU A 163 -6.65 -9.22 -3.78
N SER A 164 -7.53 -8.75 -4.66
CA SER A 164 -8.12 -9.58 -5.72
C SER A 164 -7.06 -10.21 -6.62
N ILE A 165 -5.98 -9.47 -6.93
CA ILE A 165 -4.87 -9.96 -7.76
C ILE A 165 -4.16 -11.12 -7.06
N TYR A 166 -3.88 -10.99 -5.76
CA TYR A 166 -3.21 -12.03 -4.99
C TYR A 166 -4.08 -13.26 -4.77
N VAL A 167 -5.38 -13.07 -4.48
CA VAL A 167 -6.32 -14.19 -4.31
C VAL A 167 -6.42 -15.00 -5.59
N HIS A 168 -6.61 -14.34 -6.74
CA HIS A 168 -6.65 -15.03 -8.02
C HIS A 168 -5.35 -15.76 -8.34
N GLN A 169 -4.20 -15.21 -7.91
CA GLN A 169 -2.95 -15.93 -8.11
C GLN A 169 -2.87 -17.18 -7.24
N PHE A 170 -3.22 -17.05 -5.96
CA PHE A 170 -3.24 -18.16 -5.03
C PHE A 170 -4.14 -19.30 -5.55
N GLU A 171 -5.33 -18.99 -6.06
CA GLU A 171 -6.25 -19.96 -6.66
C GLU A 171 -5.63 -20.71 -7.85
N ARG A 172 -4.93 -19.99 -8.74
CA ARG A 172 -4.24 -20.62 -9.88
C ARG A 172 -3.10 -21.53 -9.45
N GLU A 173 -2.35 -21.14 -8.43
CA GLU A 173 -1.28 -21.98 -7.87
C GLU A 173 -1.84 -23.23 -7.20
N TYR A 174 -2.89 -23.07 -6.39
CA TYR A 174 -3.57 -24.17 -5.74
C TYR A 174 -4.17 -25.15 -6.75
N GLY A 175 -4.85 -24.65 -7.79
CA GLY A 175 -5.40 -25.48 -8.86
C GLY A 175 -4.33 -26.28 -9.61
N ARG A 176 -3.15 -25.69 -9.83
CA ARG A 176 -2.00 -26.41 -10.42
C ARG A 176 -1.50 -27.52 -9.50
N MET A 177 -1.34 -27.23 -8.21
CA MET A 177 -0.88 -28.23 -7.23
C MET A 177 -1.88 -29.39 -7.03
N ALA A 178 -3.18 -29.12 -7.08
CA ALA A 178 -4.22 -30.13 -6.93
C ALA A 178 -4.35 -31.07 -8.15
N SER A 179 -3.74 -30.71 -9.29
CA SER A 179 -3.81 -31.48 -10.55
C SER A 179 -2.62 -32.42 -10.78
N LEU A 180 -1.63 -32.41 -9.88
CA LEU A 180 -0.45 -33.29 -9.89
C LEU A 180 -0.71 -34.57 -9.10
#